data_AF-A0A9E1GSX2-F1
#
_entry.id   AF-A0A9E1GSX2-F1
#
_cell.length_a   1.000
_cell.length_b   1.000
_cell.length_c   1.000
_cell.angle_alpha   90.00
_cell.angle_beta   90.00
_cell.angle_gamma   90.00
#
_symmetry.space_group_name_H-M   'P 1'
#
loop_
_entity.id
_entity.type
_entity.pdbx_description
1 polymer ?
#
loop_
_entity_poly.entity_id
_entity_poly.type
_entity_poly.pdbx_seq_one_letter_code
_entity_poly.pdbx_strand_id
1 'polypeptide(L)'
;MKSICGADCCSQCGRREECGGCQKTDGHPFGGSCIAAEYIKREGADAFLEFKKNLIREFNALGIPGLHVEDLNLLIGSFVNLEYPLSNGQTVKLLEDNKVYLGNQIEIPGSERCYGIVADDRYLLVCDYKCAGTEPRIVCYKKRQKN
;
A
#
# COMPACT_ATOMS: atom_id res chain seq x y z
N MET A 1 -11.35 -15.82 10.92
CA MET A 1 -11.57 -15.61 9.47
C MET A 1 -10.28 -16.03 8.78
N LYS A 2 -10.32 -16.89 7.76
CA LYS A 2 -9.09 -17.30 7.05
C LYS A 2 -8.82 -16.32 5.91
N SER A 3 -7.58 -15.84 5.82
CA SER A 3 -7.12 -15.02 4.69
C SER A 3 -6.76 -15.92 3.50
N ILE A 4 -6.84 -15.37 2.29
CA ILE A 4 -6.40 -16.06 1.06
C ILE A 4 -4.86 -16.12 1.01
N CYS A 5 -4.20 -15.08 1.53
CA CYS A 5 -2.75 -14.94 1.50
C CYS A 5 -2.01 -15.52 2.71
N GLY A 6 -2.72 -16.13 3.66
CA GLY A 6 -2.13 -16.64 4.90
C GLY A 6 -1.73 -15.54 5.91
N ALA A 7 -1.82 -14.26 5.56
CA ALA A 7 -1.55 -13.16 6.49
C ALA A 7 -2.63 -13.08 7.59
N ASP A 8 -2.21 -12.82 8.82
CA ASP A 8 -3.13 -12.59 9.93
C ASP A 8 -3.65 -11.13 9.92
N CYS A 9 -4.51 -10.82 8.96
CA CYS A 9 -5.12 -9.50 8.84
C CYS A 9 -6.33 -9.31 9.80
N CYS A 10 -6.68 -10.30 10.62
CA CYS A 10 -7.99 -10.33 11.31
C CYS A 10 -7.91 -10.37 12.84
N SER A 11 -6.79 -10.79 13.44
CA SER A 11 -6.68 -10.95 14.89
C SER A 11 -6.74 -9.62 15.65
N GLN A 12 -6.20 -8.54 15.08
CA GLN A 12 -6.12 -7.21 15.72
C GLN A 12 -6.66 -6.06 14.85
N CYS A 13 -7.44 -6.36 13.81
CA CYS A 13 -7.95 -5.33 12.90
C CYS A 13 -9.15 -4.57 13.50
N GLY A 14 -9.00 -3.27 13.71
CA GLY A 14 -10.07 -2.39 14.23
C GLY A 14 -11.29 -2.22 13.31
N ARG A 15 -11.20 -2.64 12.03
CA ARG A 15 -12.30 -2.56 11.05
C ARG A 15 -12.89 -3.92 10.69
N ARG A 16 -12.82 -4.87 11.62
CA ARG A 16 -13.31 -6.23 11.40
C ARG A 16 -14.80 -6.31 11.09
N GLU A 17 -15.61 -5.40 11.63
CA GLU A 17 -17.05 -5.33 11.37
C GLU A 17 -17.37 -4.91 9.93
N GLU A 18 -16.54 -4.05 9.35
CA GLU A 18 -16.65 -3.60 7.95
C GLU A 18 -16.01 -4.60 6.97
N CYS A 19 -15.15 -5.49 7.46
CA CYS A 19 -14.46 -6.48 6.66
C CYS A 19 -15.37 -7.69 6.38
N GLY A 20 -15.86 -7.79 5.15
CA GLY A 20 -16.64 -8.94 4.68
C GLY A 20 -15.84 -10.25 4.65
N GLY A 21 -14.51 -10.15 4.72
CA GLY A 21 -13.57 -11.27 4.81
C GLY A 21 -13.11 -11.82 3.48
N CYS A 22 -11.81 -12.11 3.35
CA CYS A 22 -11.19 -12.45 2.07
C CYS A 22 -11.85 -13.64 1.38
N GLN A 23 -12.09 -14.76 2.08
CA GLN A 23 -12.70 -15.93 1.45
C GLN A 23 -14.18 -15.71 1.07
N LYS A 24 -14.95 -15.03 1.91
CA LYS A 24 -16.38 -14.79 1.69
C LYS A 24 -16.64 -13.79 0.56
N THR A 25 -15.74 -12.82 0.40
CA THR A 25 -15.84 -11.73 -0.59
C THR A 25 -15.00 -12.00 -1.84
N ASP A 26 -14.46 -13.21 -1.98
CA ASP A 26 -13.61 -13.58 -3.10
C ASP A 26 -12.43 -12.58 -3.30
N GLY A 27 -11.80 -12.16 -2.21
CA GLY A 27 -10.69 -11.20 -2.24
C GLY A 27 -11.08 -9.73 -2.24
N HIS A 28 -12.34 -9.40 -1.96
CA HIS A 28 -12.85 -8.02 -1.90
C HIS A 28 -13.32 -7.64 -0.48
N PRO A 29 -12.45 -7.68 0.54
CA PRO A 29 -12.85 -7.59 1.94
C PRO A 29 -13.59 -6.30 2.32
N PHE A 30 -13.37 -5.21 1.59
CA PHE A 30 -14.01 -3.90 1.80
C PHE A 30 -14.77 -3.41 0.55
N GLY A 31 -15.12 -4.33 -0.36
CA GLY A 31 -15.77 -4.02 -1.63
C GLY A 31 -14.83 -3.64 -2.78
N GLY A 32 -13.60 -3.19 -2.49
CA GLY A 32 -12.51 -3.07 -3.48
C GLY A 32 -11.60 -4.29 -3.44
N SER A 33 -10.76 -4.43 -4.48
CA SER A 33 -9.90 -5.61 -4.61
C SER A 33 -8.75 -5.63 -3.60
N CYS A 34 -8.19 -6.82 -3.34
CA CYS A 34 -6.98 -6.97 -2.54
C CYS A 34 -5.84 -7.48 -3.39
N ILE A 35 -4.74 -6.72 -3.46
CA ILE A 35 -3.61 -7.06 -4.31
C ILE A 35 -3.06 -8.46 -4.02
N ALA A 36 -2.98 -8.87 -2.75
CA ALA A 36 -2.54 -10.21 -2.41
C ALA A 36 -3.53 -11.29 -2.85
N ALA A 37 -4.83 -11.07 -2.66
CA ALA A 37 -5.84 -12.04 -3.06
C ALA A 37 -5.89 -12.21 -4.59
N GLU A 38 -5.89 -11.11 -5.34
CA GLU A 38 -5.87 -11.13 -6.81
C GLU A 38 -4.61 -11.82 -7.34
N TYR A 39 -3.44 -11.43 -6.83
CA TYR A 39 -2.18 -11.96 -7.32
C TYR A 39 -2.03 -13.45 -7.02
N ILE A 40 -2.40 -13.89 -5.81
CA ILE A 40 -2.32 -15.31 -5.41
C ILE A 40 -3.27 -16.18 -6.22
N LYS A 41 -4.47 -15.69 -6.52
CA LYS A 41 -5.41 -16.41 -7.38
C LYS A 41 -4.89 -16.58 -8.80
N ARG A 42 -4.19 -15.57 -9.32
CA ARG A 42 -3.68 -15.55 -10.69
C ARG A 42 -2.39 -16.35 -10.85
N GLU A 43 -1.44 -16.18 -9.93
CA GLU A 43 -0.05 -16.64 -10.08
C GLU A 43 0.41 -17.59 -8.95
N GLY A 44 -0.37 -17.73 -7.88
CA GLY A 44 -0.02 -18.53 -6.71
C GLY A 44 0.70 -17.77 -5.59
N ALA A 45 0.84 -18.42 -4.43
CA ALA A 45 1.40 -17.83 -3.22
C ALA A 45 2.91 -17.53 -3.33
N ASP A 46 3.69 -18.45 -3.92
CA ASP A 46 5.13 -18.26 -4.09
C ASP A 46 5.43 -17.09 -5.03
N ALA A 47 4.67 -16.97 -6.12
CA ALA A 47 4.78 -15.84 -7.04
C ALA A 47 4.45 -14.50 -6.36
N PHE A 48 3.48 -14.48 -5.44
CA PHE A 48 3.18 -13.29 -4.65
C PHE A 48 4.32 -12.89 -3.70
N LEU A 49 5.03 -13.85 -3.10
CA LEU A 49 6.20 -13.57 -2.27
C LEU A 49 7.34 -12.95 -3.09
N GLU A 50 7.60 -13.48 -4.29
CA GLU A 50 8.58 -12.89 -5.21
C GLU A 50 8.15 -11.51 -5.72
N PHE A 51 6.87 -11.34 -6.02
CA PHE A 51 6.29 -10.04 -6.35
C PHE A 51 6.50 -8.99 -5.25
N LYS A 52 6.29 -9.36 -3.97
CA LYS A 52 6.54 -8.50 -2.82
C LYS A 52 8.03 -8.12 -2.72
N LYS A 53 8.94 -9.08 -2.90
CA LYS A 53 10.40 -8.82 -2.94
C LYS A 53 10.80 -7.91 -4.10
N ASN A 54 10.16 -8.05 -5.26
CA ASN A 54 10.37 -7.17 -6.41
C ASN A 54 9.92 -5.75 -6.11
N LEU A 55 8.76 -5.56 -5.51
CA LEU A 55 8.29 -4.23 -5.08
C LEU A 55 9.25 -3.55 -4.12
N ILE A 56 9.79 -4.28 -3.14
CA ILE A 56 10.80 -3.76 -2.21
C ILE A 56 12.05 -3.29 -2.97
N ARG A 57 12.55 -4.12 -3.90
CA ARG A 57 13.68 -3.74 -4.77
C ARG A 57 13.37 -2.51 -5.61
N GLU A 58 12.18 -2.43 -6.17
CA GLU A 58 11.74 -1.30 -6.99
C GLU A 58 11.68 0.02 -6.19
N PHE A 59 11.17 -0.01 -4.94
CA PHE A 59 11.17 1.15 -4.05
C PHE A 59 12.58 1.60 -3.70
N ASN A 60 13.45 0.66 -3.29
CA ASN A 60 14.84 0.98 -2.95
C ASN A 60 15.64 1.50 -4.17
N ALA A 61 15.29 1.04 -5.38
CA ALA A 61 15.90 1.51 -6.63
C ALA A 61 15.43 2.92 -7.07
N LEU A 62 14.47 3.55 -6.38
CA LEU A 62 14.06 4.93 -6.66
C LEU A 62 15.15 5.94 -6.27
N GLY A 63 16.10 5.56 -5.41
CA GLY A 63 17.21 6.43 -4.99
C GLY A 63 16.77 7.64 -4.18
N ILE A 64 15.62 7.56 -3.50
CA ILE A 64 15.10 8.64 -2.64
C ILE A 64 15.95 8.70 -1.36
N PRO A 65 16.59 9.83 -1.04
CA PRO A 65 17.44 9.94 0.15
C PRO A 65 16.70 9.61 1.44
N GLY A 66 17.28 8.73 2.27
CA GLY A 66 16.68 8.32 3.55
C GLY A 66 15.53 7.32 3.44
N LEU A 67 15.11 6.92 2.24
CA LEU A 67 14.13 5.86 2.06
C LEU A 67 14.83 4.49 1.97
N HIS A 68 14.55 3.62 2.93
CA HIS A 68 14.91 2.22 2.88
C HIS A 68 13.71 1.34 3.24
N VAL A 69 13.40 0.37 2.39
CA VAL A 69 12.25 -0.52 2.54
C VAL A 69 12.73 -1.93 2.82
N GLU A 70 12.31 -2.47 3.98
CA GLU A 70 12.61 -3.84 4.40
C GLU A 70 11.41 -4.77 4.24
N ASP A 71 10.20 -4.24 4.44
CA ASP A 71 8.97 -5.03 4.35
C ASP A 71 7.76 -4.20 3.89
N LEU A 72 6.73 -4.89 3.40
CA LEU A 72 5.46 -4.32 2.96
C LEU A 72 4.27 -5.02 3.63
N ASN A 73 3.34 -4.22 4.15
CA ASN A 73 2.12 -4.66 4.81
C ASN A 73 0.91 -4.48 3.90
N LEU A 74 -0.16 -5.25 4.16
CA LEU A 74 -1.43 -5.05 3.47
C LEU A 74 -2.22 -3.92 4.12
N LEU A 75 -2.41 -2.82 3.39
CA LEU A 75 -3.03 -1.59 3.88
C LEU A 75 -4.30 -1.29 3.07
N ILE A 76 -5.43 -1.10 3.75
CA ILE A 76 -6.68 -0.66 3.10
C ILE A 76 -6.56 0.82 2.70
N GLY A 77 -6.95 1.12 1.47
CA GLY A 77 -6.76 2.42 0.82
C GLY A 77 -7.27 3.58 1.65
N SER A 78 -8.40 3.42 2.35
CA SER A 78 -8.97 4.49 3.21
C SER A 78 -8.05 4.97 4.34
N PHE A 79 -7.01 4.21 4.74
CA PHE A 79 -6.00 4.73 5.67
C PHE A 79 -4.82 5.43 4.98
N VAL A 80 -4.53 5.08 3.72
CA VAL A 80 -3.29 5.50 3.03
C VAL A 80 -3.54 6.40 1.82
N ASN A 81 -4.80 6.59 1.42
CA ASN A 81 -5.23 7.42 0.31
C ASN A 81 -5.38 8.87 0.77
N LEU A 82 -4.23 9.48 1.02
CA LEU A 82 -4.14 10.88 1.41
C LEU A 82 -4.58 11.79 0.26
N GLU A 83 -5.10 12.96 0.61
CA GLU A 83 -5.48 13.99 -0.34
C GLU A 83 -4.31 14.98 -0.53
N TYR A 84 -3.70 14.94 -1.71
CA TYR A 84 -2.47 15.68 -2.00
C TYR A 84 -2.78 17.05 -2.63
N PRO A 85 -2.33 18.16 -2.02
CA PRO A 85 -2.43 19.48 -2.65
C PRO A 85 -1.44 19.60 -3.82
N LEU A 86 -1.91 20.13 -4.94
CA LEU A 86 -1.13 20.40 -6.14
C LEU A 86 -0.88 21.90 -6.31
N SER A 87 0.18 22.25 -7.03
CA SER A 87 0.60 23.64 -7.23
C SER A 87 -0.41 24.49 -8.02
N ASN A 88 -1.34 23.85 -8.73
CA ASN A 88 -2.43 24.52 -9.44
C ASN A 88 -3.67 24.79 -8.57
N GLY A 89 -3.58 24.56 -7.25
CA GLY A 89 -4.66 24.77 -6.30
C GLY A 89 -5.69 23.63 -6.23
N GLN A 90 -5.52 22.56 -7.01
CA GLN A 90 -6.36 21.36 -6.92
C GLN A 90 -5.84 20.41 -5.85
N THR A 91 -6.71 19.51 -5.41
CA THR A 91 -6.34 18.34 -4.60
C THR A 91 -6.57 17.06 -5.39
N VAL A 92 -5.79 16.02 -5.10
CA VAL A 92 -5.94 14.72 -5.77
C VAL A 92 -5.77 13.56 -4.79
N LYS A 93 -6.61 12.54 -4.95
CA LYS A 93 -6.41 11.20 -4.39
C LYS A 93 -5.89 10.28 -5.50
N LEU A 94 -4.83 9.54 -5.22
CA LEU A 94 -4.15 8.68 -6.20
C LEU A 94 -4.54 7.20 -6.06
N LEU A 95 -5.20 6.84 -4.96
CA LEU A 95 -5.61 5.48 -4.64
C LEU A 95 -7.14 5.39 -4.53
N GLU A 96 -7.64 4.17 -4.38
CA GLU A 96 -9.04 3.84 -4.11
C GLU A 96 -9.22 3.44 -2.64
N ASP A 97 -10.19 4.05 -1.94
CA ASP A 97 -10.40 3.90 -0.49
C ASP A 97 -10.77 2.47 -0.05
N ASN A 98 -11.37 1.69 -0.95
CA ASN A 98 -11.86 0.34 -0.71
C ASN A 98 -10.89 -0.76 -1.17
N LYS A 99 -9.80 -0.43 -1.87
CA LYS A 99 -8.78 -1.38 -2.36
C LYS A 99 -7.69 -1.61 -1.31
N VAL A 100 -7.19 -2.83 -1.20
CA VAL A 100 -6.06 -3.19 -0.33
C VAL A 100 -4.77 -3.23 -1.14
N TYR A 101 -3.77 -2.48 -0.69
CA TYR A 101 -2.46 -2.29 -1.32
C TYR A 101 -1.35 -2.91 -0.48
N LEU A 102 -0.15 -3.01 -1.06
CA LEU A 102 1.09 -3.24 -0.29
C LEU A 102 1.70 -1.88 0.07
N GLY A 103 2.10 -1.68 1.31
CA GLY A 103 2.68 -0.41 1.74
C GLY A 103 3.30 -0.45 3.12
N ASN A 104 3.94 0.65 3.50
CA ASN A 104 4.54 0.81 4.83
C ASN A 104 4.75 2.29 5.16
N GLN A 105 4.95 2.60 6.44
CA GLN A 105 5.49 3.88 6.88
C GLN A 105 6.97 3.70 7.20
N ILE A 106 7.82 4.61 6.71
CA ILE A 106 9.25 4.63 6.99
C ILE A 106 9.57 5.93 7.73
N GLU A 107 10.02 5.81 8.98
CA GLU A 107 10.42 6.96 9.79
C GLU A 107 11.72 7.57 9.28
N ILE A 108 11.80 8.90 9.35
CA ILE A 108 13.03 9.64 9.03
C ILE A 108 13.62 10.09 10.37
N PRO A 109 14.81 9.59 10.78
CA PRO A 109 15.40 9.93 12.07
C PRO A 109 15.55 11.45 12.27
N GLY A 110 15.04 11.97 13.39
CA GLY A 110 15.10 13.40 13.73
C GLY A 110 14.13 14.30 12.95
N SER A 111 13.17 13.73 12.22
CA SER A 111 12.18 14.47 11.45
C SER A 111 10.77 14.29 12.02
N GLU A 112 9.94 15.33 11.96
CA GLU A 112 8.48 15.21 12.20
C GLU A 112 7.73 14.55 11.04
N ARG A 113 8.45 14.21 9.96
CA ARG A 113 7.90 13.64 8.74
C ARG A 113 8.35 12.21 8.56
N CYS A 114 7.46 11.39 8.01
CA CYS A 114 7.74 10.03 7.59
C CYS A 114 7.47 9.89 6.09
N TYR A 115 8.10 8.89 5.47
CA TYR A 115 7.66 8.42 4.16
C TYR A 115 6.47 7.47 4.30
N GLY A 116 5.47 7.65 3.45
CA GLY A 116 4.47 6.65 3.13
C GLY A 116 4.79 6.01 1.80
N ILE A 117 4.85 4.68 1.76
CA ILE A 117 4.99 3.93 0.50
C ILE A 117 3.74 3.08 0.29
N VAL A 118 3.21 3.10 -0.94
CA VAL A 118 2.05 2.29 -1.34
C VAL A 118 2.24 1.80 -2.76
N ALA A 119 1.91 0.53 -3.04
CA ALA A 119 2.04 -0.07 -4.34
C ALA A 119 0.97 -1.13 -4.62
N ASP A 120 0.71 -1.31 -5.92
CA ASP A 120 0.00 -2.46 -6.49
C ASP A 120 0.81 -3.05 -7.67
N ASP A 121 0.17 -3.82 -8.55
CA ASP A 121 0.79 -4.39 -9.74
C ASP A 121 1.02 -3.38 -10.87
N ARG A 122 0.62 -2.11 -10.69
CA ARG A 122 0.68 -1.06 -11.72
C ARG A 122 1.49 0.16 -11.31
N TYR A 123 1.46 0.56 -10.05
CA TYR A 123 2.09 1.81 -9.60
C TYR A 123 2.85 1.65 -8.30
N LEU A 124 3.86 2.50 -8.15
CA LEU A 124 4.55 2.82 -6.90
C LEU A 124 4.20 4.27 -6.53
N LEU A 125 3.78 4.48 -5.30
CA LEU A 125 3.57 5.78 -4.69
C LEU A 125 4.53 5.91 -3.52
N VAL A 126 5.30 6.99 -3.52
CA VAL A 126 6.04 7.48 -2.34
C VAL A 126 5.54 8.87 -2.05
N CYS A 127 5.11 9.08 -0.82
CA CYS A 127 4.80 10.40 -0.28
C CYS A 127 5.57 10.63 1.01
N ASP A 128 5.61 11.87 1.45
CA ASP A 128 6.01 12.20 2.80
C ASP A 128 4.92 13.04 3.48
N TYR A 129 4.74 12.86 4.77
CA TYR A 129 3.69 13.52 5.55
C TYR A 129 4.14 13.72 6.99
N LYS A 130 3.50 14.65 7.71
CA LYS A 130 3.64 14.82 9.16
C LYS A 130 2.76 13.83 9.92
N CYS A 131 2.85 13.85 11.24
CA CYS A 131 2.00 13.07 12.16
C CYS A 131 0.54 12.98 11.69
N ALA A 132 -0.02 11.77 11.78
CA ALA A 132 -1.39 11.44 11.35
C ALA A 132 -1.69 11.68 9.85
N GLY A 133 -0.68 11.67 8.98
CA GLY A 133 -0.88 11.82 7.52
C GLY A 133 -1.17 13.25 7.07
N THR A 134 -0.86 14.24 7.92
CA THR A 134 -1.12 15.66 7.64
C THR A 134 -0.04 16.26 6.73
N GLU A 135 -0.41 17.32 6.01
CA GLU A 135 0.45 17.99 5.02
C GLU A 135 1.14 17.02 4.04
N PRO A 136 0.39 16.13 3.36
CA PRO A 136 1.00 15.11 2.51
C PRO A 136 1.61 15.73 1.26
N ARG A 137 2.77 15.22 0.86
CA ARG A 137 3.50 15.63 -0.35
C ARG A 137 3.83 14.42 -1.19
N ILE A 138 3.52 14.48 -2.49
CA ILE A 138 3.92 13.43 -3.43
C ILE A 138 5.42 13.57 -3.66
N VAL A 139 6.18 12.51 -3.37
CA VAL A 139 7.62 12.42 -3.67
C VAL A 139 7.82 11.71 -5.00
N CYS A 140 7.09 10.61 -5.23
CA CYS A 140 7.15 9.86 -6.47
C CYS A 140 5.80 9.17 -6.74
N TYR A 141 5.30 9.28 -7.97
CA TYR A 141 4.23 8.42 -8.47
C TYR A 141 4.65 7.82 -9.80
N LYS A 142 5.00 6.53 -9.79
CA LYS A 142 5.68 5.86 -10.89
C LYS A 142 4.89 4.65 -11.36
N LYS A 143 4.60 4.60 -12.66
CA LYS A 143 4.09 3.39 -13.30
C LYS A 143 5.18 2.31 -13.30
N ARG A 144 4.82 1.11 -12.86
CA ARG A 144 5.69 -0.06 -12.88
C ARG A 144 5.90 -0.53 -14.31
N GLN A 145 7.14 -0.93 -14.62
CA GLN A 145 7.44 -1.59 -15.88
C GLN A 145 7.20 -3.08 -15.66
N LYS A 146 6.31 -3.68 -16.46
CA LYS A 146 6.15 -5.14 -16.48
C LYS A 146 7.32 -5.68 -17.28
N ASN A 147 8.25 -6.34 -16.61
CA ASN A 147 9.26 -7.18 -17.26
C ASN A 147 8.61 -8.49 -17.70
#